data_AF-A0A7X2MKZ2-F1
#
_entry.id   AF-A0A7X2MKZ2-F1
#
_cell.length_a   1.000
_cell.length_b   1.000
_cell.length_c   1.000
_cell.angle_alpha   90.00
_cell.angle_beta   90.00
_cell.angle_gamma   90.00
#
_symmetry.space_group_name_H-M   'P 1'
#
loop_
_entity.id
_entity.type
_entity.pdbx_description
1 polymer ?
#
loop_
_entity_poly.entity_id
_entity_poly.type
_entity_poly.pdbx_seq_one_letter_code
_entity_poly.pdbx_strand_id
1 'polypeptide(L)'
;MLESPMTSEKTPRRKLKLPPGMPQIAALLLVLLIDSLVANNFFAVHLQDGRLFGSPIDILNRAAPVALLAIGMTLVIATGGIDLSVGAVMAIAGATAATLTVAGHGVPFIILCTLGTGLACGVWNGVLVALLRIQPFVATLILMVAGRGIAQLITQGQIVTFDSDSLGWFGNGSLWMLPVPVWITLVVALAVWLLTRKTALGLFIEAVGINLRAARNAGVTGWLG
;
A
#
# COMPACT_ATOMS: atom_id res chain seq x y z
N MET A 1 59.86 36.94 -20.04
CA MET A 1 59.70 36.94 -18.57
C MET A 1 58.23 36.64 -18.32
N LEU A 2 57.89 35.35 -18.22
CA LEU A 2 56.51 34.86 -18.10
C LEU A 2 56.24 34.62 -16.61
N GLU A 3 55.30 35.37 -16.04
CA GLU A 3 54.83 35.13 -14.67
C GLU A 3 54.06 33.81 -14.61
N SER A 4 54.47 32.95 -13.70
CA SER A 4 53.82 31.67 -13.40
C SER A 4 52.49 31.92 -12.67
N PRO A 5 51.36 31.33 -13.11
CA PRO A 5 50.10 31.49 -12.39
C PRO A 5 50.16 30.75 -11.05
N MET A 6 49.89 31.46 -9.96
CA MET A 6 49.72 30.89 -8.63
C MET A 6 48.52 29.93 -8.63
N THR A 7 48.77 28.64 -8.44
CA THR A 7 47.73 27.64 -8.25
C THR A 7 47.03 27.87 -6.91
N SER A 8 45.78 28.36 -6.97
CA SER A 8 44.90 28.49 -5.81
C SER A 8 44.57 27.10 -5.23
N GLU A 9 45.15 26.78 -4.08
CA GLU A 9 44.91 25.55 -3.35
C GLU A 9 43.47 25.59 -2.76
N LYS A 10 42.54 24.84 -3.37
CA LYS A 10 41.16 24.75 -2.88
C LYS A 10 41.14 24.00 -1.55
N THR A 11 40.89 24.70 -0.45
CA THR A 11 40.69 24.12 0.88
C THR A 11 39.59 23.05 0.83
N PRO A 12 39.80 21.84 1.39
CA PRO A 12 38.82 20.77 1.32
C PRO A 12 37.58 21.15 2.13
N ARG A 13 36.48 21.53 1.45
CA ARG A 13 35.18 21.73 2.09
C ARG A 13 34.76 20.40 2.72
N ARG A 14 34.78 20.35 4.05
CA ARG A 14 34.31 19.21 4.85
C ARG A 14 32.83 19.01 4.54
N LYS A 15 32.52 18.15 3.56
CA LYS A 15 31.14 17.77 3.25
C LYS A 15 30.58 17.09 4.48
N LEU A 16 29.64 17.75 5.14
CA LEU A 16 28.92 17.20 6.28
C LEU A 16 28.19 15.95 5.78
N LYS A 17 28.76 14.77 6.03
CA LYS A 17 28.12 13.50 5.67
C LYS A 17 27.05 13.25 6.72
N LEU A 18 25.83 13.67 6.42
CA LEU A 18 24.67 13.31 7.21
C LEU A 18 24.49 11.78 7.17
N PRO A 19 24.08 11.14 8.27
CA PRO A 19 23.78 9.72 8.28
C PRO A 19 22.65 9.39 7.30
N PRO A 20 22.63 8.17 6.73
CA PRO A 20 21.56 7.74 5.84
C PRO A 20 20.22 7.80 6.59
N GLY A 21 19.23 8.51 6.04
CA GLY A 21 17.92 8.71 6.68
C GLY A 21 17.70 10.11 7.29
N MET A 22 18.77 10.87 7.57
CA MET A 22 18.65 12.22 8.13
C MET A 22 17.82 13.19 7.29
N PRO A 23 17.97 13.26 5.94
CA PRO A 23 17.18 14.23 5.17
C PRO A 23 15.68 13.89 5.17
N GLN A 24 15.30 12.60 5.23
CA GLN A 24 13.90 12.20 5.33
C GLN A 24 13.29 12.59 6.68
N ILE A 25 14.02 12.34 7.78
CA ILE A 25 13.58 12.73 9.13
C ILE A 25 13.50 14.24 9.24
N ALA A 26 14.50 14.97 8.72
CA ALA A 26 14.50 16.43 8.70
C ALA A 26 13.31 16.98 7.88
N ALA A 27 13.01 16.39 6.73
CA ALA A 27 11.85 16.75 5.92
C ALA A 27 10.53 16.47 6.68
N LEU A 28 10.40 15.32 7.34
CA LEU A 28 9.22 14.99 8.15
C LEU A 28 9.04 15.98 9.30
N LEU A 29 10.11 16.28 10.05
CA LEU A 29 10.07 17.26 11.14
C LEU A 29 9.73 18.66 10.64
N LEU A 30 10.27 19.06 9.48
CA LEU A 30 9.96 20.34 8.86
C LEU A 30 8.47 20.43 8.48
N VAL A 31 7.91 19.37 7.87
CA VAL A 31 6.48 19.30 7.53
C VAL A 31 5.62 19.39 8.78
N LEU A 32 5.92 18.59 9.82
CA LEU A 32 5.19 18.63 11.09
C LEU A 32 5.28 19.99 11.79
N LEU A 33 6.43 20.66 11.70
CA LEU A 33 6.61 22.01 12.24
C LEU A 33 5.73 23.01 11.48
N ILE A 34 5.74 22.96 10.14
CA ILE A 34 4.88 23.83 9.32
C ILE A 34 3.41 23.58 9.64
N ASP A 35 2.98 22.32 9.70
CA ASP A 35 1.60 21.95 10.02
C ASP A 35 1.20 22.47 11.41
N SER A 36 2.11 22.36 12.39
CA SER A 36 1.88 22.90 13.74
C SER A 36 1.78 24.42 13.80
N LEU A 37 2.43 25.14 12.89
CA LEU A 37 2.39 26.60 12.83
C LEU A 37 1.19 27.12 12.03
N VAL A 38 0.76 26.39 11.00
CA VAL A 38 -0.35 26.76 10.11
C VAL A 38 -1.70 26.34 10.69
N ALA A 39 -1.79 25.13 11.23
CA ALA A 39 -3.01 24.60 11.83
C ALA A 39 -2.96 24.76 13.36
N ASN A 40 -3.72 25.73 13.87
CA ASN A 40 -3.94 25.85 15.30
C ASN A 40 -4.46 24.51 15.86
N ASN A 41 -3.84 24.03 16.94
CA ASN A 41 -4.22 22.77 17.60
C ASN A 41 -3.96 21.51 16.77
N PHE A 42 -3.03 21.52 15.80
CA PHE A 42 -2.71 20.36 14.95
C PHE A 42 -2.47 19.06 15.72
N PHE A 43 -1.77 19.11 16.86
CA PHE A 43 -1.50 17.92 17.67
C PHE A 43 -2.56 17.61 18.73
N ALA A 44 -3.62 18.41 18.84
CA ALA A 44 -4.65 18.14 19.82
C ALA A 44 -5.54 17.00 19.38
N VAL A 45 -5.77 16.10 20.34
CA VAL A 45 -6.64 14.96 20.18
C VAL A 45 -7.76 15.09 21.21
N HIS A 46 -8.99 15.09 20.72
CA HIS A 46 -10.20 15.21 21.54
C HIS A 46 -10.93 13.88 21.56
N LEU A 47 -11.45 13.50 22.72
CA LEU A 47 -12.31 12.32 22.85
C LEU A 47 -13.77 12.79 22.90
N GLN A 48 -14.57 12.42 21.91
CA GLN A 48 -16.00 12.71 21.85
C GLN A 48 -16.75 11.41 21.55
N ASP A 49 -17.77 11.10 22.34
CA ASP A 49 -18.63 9.91 22.17
C ASP A 49 -17.86 8.58 22.03
N GLY A 50 -16.74 8.46 22.76
CA GLY A 50 -15.89 7.26 22.72
C GLY A 50 -15.01 7.13 21.48
N ARG A 51 -14.88 8.20 20.67
CA ARG A 51 -14.05 8.30 19.47
C ARG A 51 -13.01 9.42 19.58
N LEU A 52 -11.78 9.14 19.15
CA LEU A 52 -10.73 10.16 19.07
C LEU A 52 -10.89 10.98 17.78
N PHE A 53 -10.72 12.28 17.93
CA PHE A 53 -10.77 13.27 16.86
C PHE A 53 -9.55 14.16 16.91
N GLY A 54 -9.16 14.68 15.75
CA GLY A 54 -8.02 15.58 15.59
C GLY A 54 -7.22 15.22 14.35
N SER A 55 -6.43 16.18 13.86
CA SER A 55 -5.59 16.00 12.68
C SER A 55 -4.73 14.74 12.72
N PRO A 56 -4.11 14.31 13.84
CA PRO A 56 -3.29 13.10 13.87
C PRO A 56 -4.13 11.83 13.66
N ILE A 57 -5.36 11.81 14.16
CA ILE A 57 -6.28 10.68 14.00
C ILE A 57 -6.81 10.62 12.57
N ASP A 58 -7.11 11.78 11.97
CA ASP A 58 -7.55 11.86 10.58
C ASP A 58 -6.44 11.45 9.61
N ILE A 59 -5.20 11.85 9.89
CA ILE A 59 -4.02 11.39 9.14
C ILE A 59 -3.91 9.87 9.27
N LEU A 60 -4.05 9.30 10.47
CA LEU A 60 -3.99 7.87 10.68
C LEU A 60 -5.12 7.13 9.94
N ASN A 61 -6.35 7.65 9.96
CA ASN A 61 -7.49 7.08 9.25
C ASN A 61 -7.26 7.08 7.73
N ARG A 62 -6.73 8.18 7.18
CA ARG A 62 -6.44 8.30 5.74
C ARG A 62 -5.21 7.51 5.32
N ALA A 63 -4.24 7.34 6.21
CA ALA A 63 -3.05 6.54 5.97
C ALA A 63 -3.33 5.04 6.05
N ALA A 64 -4.33 4.60 6.83
CA ALA A 64 -4.60 3.19 7.07
C ALA A 64 -4.85 2.37 5.78
N PRO A 65 -5.68 2.81 4.80
CA PRO A 65 -5.83 2.11 3.53
C PRO A 65 -4.51 2.00 2.76
N VAL A 66 -3.71 3.08 2.71
CA VAL A 66 -2.41 3.08 2.01
C VAL A 66 -1.42 2.15 2.68
N ALA A 67 -1.39 2.12 4.02
CA ALA A 67 -0.57 1.21 4.80
C ALA A 67 -0.99 -0.25 4.58
N LEU A 68 -2.29 -0.53 4.51
CA LEU A 68 -2.82 -1.86 4.19
C LEU A 68 -2.33 -2.35 2.82
N LEU A 69 -2.36 -1.48 1.81
CA LEU A 69 -1.80 -1.79 0.49
C LEU A 69 -0.29 -2.02 0.55
N ALA A 70 0.44 -1.17 1.29
CA ALA A 70 1.88 -1.30 1.45
C ALA A 70 2.28 -2.64 2.06
N ILE A 71 1.50 -3.17 3.00
CA ILE A 71 1.69 -4.52 3.57
C ILE A 71 1.55 -5.59 2.48
N GLY A 72 0.52 -5.52 1.65
CA GLY A 72 0.36 -6.44 0.51
C GLY A 72 1.52 -6.33 -0.50
N MET A 73 1.90 -5.11 -0.84
CA MET A 73 3.01 -4.82 -1.74
C MET A 73 4.36 -5.32 -1.21
N THR A 74 4.54 -5.37 0.11
CA THR A 74 5.74 -5.94 0.74
C THR A 74 5.92 -7.39 0.34
N LEU A 75 4.84 -8.18 0.27
CA LEU A 75 4.92 -9.58 -0.15
C LEU A 75 5.27 -9.71 -1.64
N VAL A 76 4.70 -8.85 -2.49
CA VAL A 76 5.03 -8.81 -3.93
C VAL A 76 6.52 -8.52 -4.14
N ILE A 77 7.04 -7.49 -3.48
CA ILE A 77 8.45 -7.10 -3.58
C ILE A 77 9.35 -8.18 -2.97
N ALA A 78 8.94 -8.80 -1.86
CA ALA A 78 9.70 -9.87 -1.23
C ALA A 78 9.87 -11.09 -2.14
N THR A 79 8.94 -11.33 -3.08
CA THR A 79 9.09 -12.37 -4.11
C THR A 79 9.89 -11.93 -5.35
N GLY A 80 10.41 -10.70 -5.38
CA GLY A 80 11.13 -10.12 -6.54
C GLY A 80 10.21 -9.56 -7.63
N GLY A 81 8.92 -9.39 -7.35
CA GLY A 81 7.93 -8.83 -8.27
C GLY A 81 7.76 -7.31 -8.13
N ILE A 82 7.03 -6.73 -9.09
CA ILE A 82 6.56 -5.34 -9.07
C ILE A 82 5.08 -5.37 -9.45
N ASP A 83 4.22 -4.82 -8.61
CA ASP A 83 2.79 -4.68 -8.91
C ASP A 83 2.42 -3.20 -9.07
N LEU A 84 2.13 -2.83 -10.32
CA LEU A 84 1.68 -1.49 -10.69
C LEU A 84 0.14 -1.38 -10.71
N SER A 85 -0.57 -2.51 -10.66
CA SER A 85 -2.01 -2.61 -10.85
C SER A 85 -2.82 -2.32 -9.59
N VAL A 86 -2.19 -2.17 -8.43
CA VAL A 86 -2.86 -2.04 -7.12
C VAL A 86 -3.96 -0.96 -7.11
N GLY A 87 -3.70 0.21 -7.68
CA GLY A 87 -4.71 1.28 -7.77
C GLY A 87 -5.87 0.95 -8.72
N ALA A 88 -5.61 0.17 -9.77
CA ALA A 88 -6.64 -0.29 -10.69
C ALA A 88 -7.51 -1.38 -10.06
N VAL A 89 -6.90 -2.30 -9.30
CA VAL A 89 -7.63 -3.31 -8.51
C VAL A 89 -8.50 -2.64 -7.46
N MET A 90 -8.00 -1.60 -6.77
CA MET A 90 -8.84 -0.80 -5.85
C MET A 90 -10.02 -0.14 -6.55
N ALA A 91 -9.82 0.40 -7.77
CA ALA A 91 -10.89 1.01 -8.53
C ALA A 91 -11.98 0.00 -8.92
N ILE A 92 -11.58 -1.21 -9.37
CA ILE A 92 -12.51 -2.30 -9.69
C ILE A 92 -13.26 -2.73 -8.42
N ALA A 93 -12.54 -3.00 -7.34
CA ALA A 93 -13.12 -3.45 -6.06
C ALA A 93 -14.09 -2.40 -5.48
N GLY A 94 -13.72 -1.11 -5.54
CA GLY A 94 -14.56 0.00 -5.12
C GLY A 94 -15.80 0.17 -6.00
N ALA A 95 -15.67 0.05 -7.33
CA ALA A 95 -16.79 0.04 -8.26
C ALA A 95 -17.76 -1.11 -7.97
N THR A 96 -17.23 -2.32 -7.73
CA THR A 96 -18.05 -3.49 -7.35
C THR A 96 -18.77 -3.25 -6.03
N ALA A 97 -18.08 -2.76 -5.00
CA ALA A 97 -18.70 -2.46 -3.72
C ALA A 97 -19.83 -1.43 -3.87
N ALA A 98 -19.57 -0.33 -4.59
CA ALA A 98 -20.53 0.74 -4.81
C ALA A 98 -21.77 0.24 -5.57
N THR A 99 -21.58 -0.45 -6.70
CA THR A 99 -22.69 -0.95 -7.52
C THR A 99 -23.55 -1.96 -6.74
N LEU A 100 -22.94 -2.87 -5.98
CA LEU A 100 -23.69 -3.84 -5.18
C LEU A 100 -24.42 -3.19 -4.00
N THR A 101 -23.87 -2.11 -3.44
CA THR A 101 -24.53 -1.34 -2.38
C THR A 101 -25.77 -0.65 -2.91
N VAL A 102 -25.68 0.01 -4.07
CA VAL A 102 -26.85 0.65 -4.72
C VAL A 102 -27.89 -0.38 -5.16
N ALA A 103 -27.47 -1.58 -5.54
CA ALA A 103 -28.38 -2.70 -5.84
C ALA A 103 -29.08 -3.27 -4.59
N GLY A 104 -28.78 -2.77 -3.38
CA GLY A 104 -29.46 -3.14 -2.14
C GLY A 104 -29.03 -4.50 -1.57
N HIS A 105 -27.86 -5.01 -1.96
CA HIS A 105 -27.35 -6.27 -1.39
C HIS A 105 -26.87 -6.09 0.06
N GLY A 106 -26.91 -7.18 0.83
CA GLY A 106 -26.41 -7.19 2.21
C GLY A 106 -24.89 -7.04 2.29
N VAL A 107 -24.42 -6.41 3.37
CA VAL A 107 -22.98 -6.14 3.62
C VAL A 107 -22.08 -7.37 3.51
N PRO A 108 -22.41 -8.55 4.07
CA PRO A 108 -21.55 -9.73 3.93
C PRO A 108 -21.34 -10.15 2.48
N PHE A 109 -22.39 -10.03 1.65
CA PHE A 109 -22.32 -10.35 0.23
C PHE A 109 -21.45 -9.34 -0.51
N ILE A 110 -21.62 -8.04 -0.22
CA ILE A 110 -20.80 -6.97 -0.79
C ILE A 110 -19.31 -7.23 -0.47
N ILE A 111 -18.97 -7.48 0.80
CA ILE A 111 -17.59 -7.76 1.23
C ILE A 111 -17.03 -8.98 0.50
N LEU A 112 -17.79 -10.08 0.42
CA LEU A 112 -17.36 -11.30 -0.25
C LEU A 112 -17.08 -11.07 -1.74
N CYS A 113 -17.98 -10.38 -2.44
CA CYS A 113 -17.81 -10.05 -3.85
C CYS A 113 -16.63 -9.10 -4.07
N THR A 114 -16.49 -8.07 -3.24
CA THR A 114 -15.36 -7.12 -3.34
C THR A 114 -14.02 -7.81 -3.10
N LEU A 115 -13.89 -8.65 -2.07
CA LEU A 115 -12.69 -9.46 -1.85
C LEU A 115 -12.46 -10.44 -3.01
N GLY A 116 -13.53 -11.05 -3.52
CA GLY A 116 -13.49 -11.93 -4.68
C GLY A 116 -12.96 -11.25 -5.94
N THR A 117 -13.36 -9.99 -6.21
CA THR A 117 -12.83 -9.23 -7.36
C THR A 117 -11.34 -8.93 -7.20
N GLY A 118 -10.89 -8.54 -6.00
CA GLY A 118 -9.47 -8.36 -5.72
C GLY A 118 -8.67 -9.66 -5.91
N LEU A 119 -9.20 -10.78 -5.42
CA LEU A 119 -8.59 -12.09 -5.59
C LEU A 119 -8.52 -12.49 -7.07
N ALA A 120 -9.59 -12.29 -7.83
CA ALA A 120 -9.63 -12.57 -9.27
C ALA A 120 -8.58 -11.76 -10.05
N CYS A 121 -8.42 -10.47 -9.71
CA CYS A 121 -7.36 -9.63 -10.26
C CYS A 121 -5.94 -10.14 -9.90
N GLY A 122 -5.74 -10.56 -8.65
CA GLY A 122 -4.47 -11.14 -8.20
C GLY A 122 -4.16 -12.46 -8.91
N VAL A 123 -5.15 -13.33 -9.05
CA VAL A 123 -5.04 -14.61 -9.79
C VAL A 123 -4.75 -14.34 -11.26
N TRP A 124 -5.40 -13.36 -11.87
CA TRP A 124 -5.11 -12.95 -13.26
C TRP A 124 -3.63 -12.60 -13.43
N ASN A 125 -3.10 -11.70 -12.60
CA ASN A 125 -1.67 -11.35 -12.62
C ASN A 125 -0.78 -12.58 -12.36
N GLY A 126 -1.13 -13.40 -11.36
CA GLY A 126 -0.40 -14.62 -11.01
C GLY A 126 -0.34 -15.64 -12.14
N VAL A 127 -1.44 -15.84 -12.87
CA VAL A 127 -1.53 -16.75 -14.02
C VAL A 127 -0.68 -16.25 -15.18
N LEU A 128 -0.73 -14.96 -15.50
CA LEU A 128 0.10 -14.36 -16.55
C LEU A 128 1.59 -14.57 -16.27
N VAL A 129 2.00 -14.44 -15.02
CA VAL A 129 3.40 -14.60 -14.61
C VAL A 129 3.79 -16.08 -14.52
N ALA A 130 3.01 -16.89 -13.81
CA ALA A 130 3.39 -18.26 -13.48
C ALA A 130 3.19 -19.24 -14.65
N LEU A 131 2.12 -19.09 -15.43
CA LEU A 131 1.80 -20.02 -16.52
C LEU A 131 2.28 -19.49 -17.88
N LEU A 132 2.00 -18.22 -18.17
CA LEU A 132 2.35 -17.62 -19.47
C LEU A 132 3.78 -17.05 -19.52
N ARG A 133 4.51 -17.09 -18.39
CA ARG A 133 5.91 -16.62 -18.28
C ARG A 133 6.10 -15.16 -18.71
N ILE A 134 5.06 -14.33 -18.56
CA ILE A 134 5.14 -12.88 -18.79
C ILE A 134 5.88 -12.24 -17.61
N GLN A 135 6.70 -11.23 -17.88
CA GLN A 135 7.37 -10.49 -16.81
C GLN A 135 6.34 -9.81 -15.87
N PRO A 136 6.51 -9.86 -14.53
CA PRO A 136 5.54 -9.32 -13.57
C PRO A 136 5.15 -7.85 -13.80
N PHE A 137 6.13 -7.02 -14.19
CA PHE A 137 5.89 -5.62 -14.52
C PHE A 137 4.90 -5.45 -15.69
N VAL A 138 5.06 -6.26 -16.75
CA VAL A 138 4.19 -6.20 -17.94
C VAL A 138 2.79 -6.72 -17.62
N ALA A 139 2.70 -7.83 -16.88
CA ALA A 139 1.41 -8.39 -16.44
C ALA A 139 0.59 -7.38 -15.65
N THR A 140 1.21 -6.72 -14.66
CA THR A 140 0.51 -5.72 -13.84
C THR A 140 0.26 -4.41 -14.59
N LEU A 141 1.09 -4.03 -15.55
CA LEU A 141 0.82 -2.89 -16.45
C LEU A 141 -0.44 -3.13 -17.30
N ILE A 142 -0.62 -4.33 -17.85
CA ILE A 142 -1.82 -4.70 -18.62
C ILE A 142 -3.08 -4.51 -17.76
N LEU A 143 -3.09 -5.06 -16.55
CA LEU A 143 -4.23 -4.93 -15.65
C LEU A 143 -4.44 -3.48 -15.21
N MET A 144 -3.37 -2.73 -14.97
CA MET A 144 -3.45 -1.31 -14.63
C MET A 144 -4.14 -0.48 -15.74
N VAL A 145 -3.77 -0.72 -17.00
CA VAL A 145 -4.37 -0.03 -18.15
C VAL A 145 -5.84 -0.41 -18.32
N ALA A 146 -6.16 -1.70 -18.22
CA ALA A 146 -7.52 -2.20 -18.37
C ALA A 146 -8.45 -1.79 -17.20
N GLY A 147 -7.92 -1.71 -15.98
CA GLY A 147 -8.76 -1.68 -14.79
C GLY A 147 -9.62 -0.43 -14.63
N ARG A 148 -9.20 0.74 -15.14
CA ARG A 148 -10.09 1.92 -15.22
C ARG A 148 -11.29 1.67 -16.13
N GLY A 149 -11.08 1.02 -17.28
CA GLY A 149 -12.17 0.65 -18.18
C GLY A 149 -13.12 -0.37 -17.55
N ILE A 150 -12.57 -1.38 -16.87
CA ILE A 150 -13.37 -2.38 -16.14
C ILE A 150 -14.21 -1.71 -15.05
N ALA A 151 -13.61 -0.83 -14.23
CA ALA A 151 -14.33 -0.10 -13.20
C ALA A 151 -15.46 0.77 -13.79
N GLN A 152 -15.21 1.45 -14.91
CA GLN A 152 -16.24 2.22 -15.62
C GLN A 152 -17.37 1.33 -16.16
N LEU A 153 -17.07 0.15 -16.68
CA LEU A 153 -18.10 -0.79 -17.14
C LEU A 153 -18.98 -1.28 -15.98
N ILE A 154 -18.37 -1.54 -14.81
CA ILE A 154 -19.10 -1.94 -13.60
C ILE A 154 -20.03 -0.83 -13.10
N THR A 155 -19.61 0.44 -13.19
CA THR A 155 -20.43 1.59 -12.78
C THR A 155 -21.30 2.16 -13.90
N GLN A 156 -21.31 1.55 -15.09
CA GLN A 156 -21.97 2.09 -16.29
C GLN A 156 -21.53 3.54 -16.60
N GLY A 157 -20.29 3.89 -16.28
CA GLY A 157 -19.71 5.21 -16.48
C GLY A 157 -20.27 6.31 -15.57
N GLN A 158 -21.13 5.96 -14.60
CA GLN A 158 -21.73 6.91 -13.67
C GLN A 158 -20.92 7.01 -12.37
N ILE A 159 -21.11 8.14 -11.67
CA ILE A 159 -20.65 8.27 -10.29
C ILE A 159 -21.66 7.55 -9.40
N VAL A 160 -21.25 6.41 -8.84
CA VAL A 160 -22.09 5.61 -7.95
C VAL A 160 -21.91 6.13 -6.54
N THR A 161 -22.85 6.95 -6.09
CA THR A 161 -22.97 7.34 -4.68
C THR A 161 -23.90 6.37 -3.97
N PHE A 162 -23.52 5.99 -2.76
CA PHE A 162 -24.33 5.15 -1.90
C PHE A 162 -24.26 5.69 -0.48
N ASP A 163 -25.35 5.52 0.25
CA ASP A 163 -25.42 5.84 1.66
C ASP A 163 -25.80 4.57 2.41
N SER A 164 -24.84 4.05 3.17
CA SER A 164 -25.01 2.81 3.93
C SER A 164 -24.24 2.96 5.24
N ASP A 165 -24.97 3.11 6.34
CA ASP A 165 -24.38 3.25 7.68
C ASP A 165 -23.41 2.11 8.00
N SER A 166 -23.80 0.88 7.64
CA SER A 166 -23.01 -0.31 7.89
C SER A 166 -21.71 -0.35 7.09
N LEU A 167 -21.71 0.09 5.82
CA LEU A 167 -20.49 0.13 5.00
C LEU A 167 -19.64 1.36 5.33
N GLY A 168 -20.29 2.49 5.64
CA GLY A 168 -19.66 3.71 6.14
C GLY A 168 -18.92 3.49 7.46
N TRP A 169 -19.42 2.59 8.33
CA TRP A 169 -18.73 2.20 9.56
C TRP A 169 -17.37 1.54 9.30
N PHE A 170 -17.23 0.71 8.26
CA PHE A 170 -15.92 0.13 7.91
C PHE A 170 -14.92 1.18 7.42
N GLY A 171 -15.39 2.25 6.76
CA GLY A 171 -14.53 3.30 6.20
C GLY A 171 -14.23 4.45 7.15
N ASN A 172 -15.17 4.82 8.03
CA ASN A 172 -15.08 6.00 8.89
C ASN A 172 -15.63 5.79 10.31
N GLY A 173 -16.08 4.58 10.65
CA GLY A 173 -16.53 4.25 11.99
C GLY A 173 -15.37 4.18 12.98
N SER A 174 -15.70 4.08 14.27
CA SER A 174 -14.73 3.93 15.35
C SER A 174 -14.99 2.67 16.14
N LEU A 175 -13.91 2.02 16.55
CA LEU A 175 -13.89 0.89 17.47
C LEU A 175 -12.81 1.15 18.51
N TRP A 176 -13.17 1.08 19.80
CA TRP A 176 -12.26 1.37 20.91
C TRP A 176 -11.42 2.64 20.67
N MET A 177 -12.11 3.77 20.46
CA MET A 177 -11.53 5.10 20.29
C MET A 177 -10.81 5.36 18.95
N LEU A 178 -10.30 4.33 18.27
CA LEU A 178 -9.61 4.46 16.99
C LEU A 178 -10.53 4.18 15.79
N PRO A 179 -10.22 4.76 14.61
CA PRO A 179 -10.96 4.44 13.39
C PRO A 179 -10.85 2.96 13.02
N VAL A 180 -11.94 2.37 12.54
CA VAL A 180 -12.00 0.95 12.11
C VAL A 180 -10.93 0.60 11.07
N PRO A 181 -10.64 1.44 10.04
CA PRO A 181 -9.56 1.14 9.09
C PRO A 181 -8.20 0.89 9.75
N VAL A 182 -7.90 1.59 10.85
CA VAL A 182 -6.64 1.44 11.58
C VAL A 182 -6.55 0.04 12.18
N TRP A 183 -7.64 -0.44 12.80
CA TRP A 183 -7.69 -1.79 13.35
C TRP A 183 -7.57 -2.86 12.28
N ILE A 184 -8.24 -2.70 11.13
CA ILE A 184 -8.10 -3.63 9.99
C ILE A 184 -6.63 -3.70 9.56
N THR A 185 -5.97 -2.56 9.39
CA THR A 185 -4.56 -2.52 9.02
C THR A 185 -3.67 -3.17 10.07
N LEU A 186 -3.89 -2.93 11.37
CA LEU A 186 -3.11 -3.55 12.44
C LEU A 186 -3.28 -5.08 12.49
N VAL A 187 -4.52 -5.57 12.35
CA VAL A 187 -4.81 -7.01 12.34
C VAL A 187 -4.16 -7.67 11.13
N VAL A 188 -4.27 -7.06 9.94
CA VAL A 188 -3.63 -7.59 8.73
C VAL A 188 -2.10 -7.51 8.83
N ALA A 189 -1.55 -6.42 9.37
CA ALA A 189 -0.12 -6.29 9.61
C ALA A 189 0.39 -7.40 10.54
N LEU A 190 -0.32 -7.66 11.64
CA LEU A 190 0.03 -8.73 12.57
C LEU A 190 -0.08 -10.11 11.91
N ALA A 191 -1.15 -10.37 11.16
CA ALA A 191 -1.34 -11.63 10.44
C ALA A 191 -0.23 -11.87 9.42
N VAL A 192 0.11 -10.85 8.61
CA VAL A 192 1.19 -10.94 7.62
C VAL A 192 2.56 -11.05 8.28
N TRP A 193 2.80 -10.36 9.39
CA TRP A 193 4.03 -10.50 10.17
C TRP A 193 4.19 -11.91 10.74
N LEU A 194 3.12 -12.48 11.33
CA LEU A 194 3.12 -13.87 11.81
C LEU A 194 3.36 -14.84 10.65
N LEU A 195 2.67 -14.66 9.53
CA LEU A 195 2.84 -15.49 8.34
C LEU A 195 4.28 -15.42 7.80
N THR A 196 4.87 -14.23 7.70
CA THR A 196 6.23 -14.07 7.14
C THR A 196 7.34 -14.46 8.10
N ARG A 197 7.17 -14.28 9.42
CA ARG A 197 8.21 -14.55 10.42
C ARG A 197 8.10 -15.89 11.13
N LYS A 198 6.91 -16.51 11.12
CA LYS A 198 6.66 -17.73 11.90
C LYS A 198 6.26 -18.95 11.05
N THR A 199 6.21 -18.83 9.73
CA THR A 199 5.83 -19.95 8.84
C THR A 199 6.87 -20.24 7.77
N ALA A 200 6.84 -21.47 7.24
CA ALA A 200 7.67 -21.88 6.11
C ALA A 200 7.38 -21.05 4.84
N LEU A 201 6.15 -20.56 4.66
CA LEU A 201 5.78 -19.72 3.52
C LEU A 201 6.63 -18.45 3.46
N GLY A 202 6.89 -17.81 4.60
CA GLY A 202 7.76 -16.64 4.69
C GLY A 202 9.19 -16.92 4.23
N LEU A 203 9.76 -18.05 4.65
CA LEU A 203 11.08 -18.50 4.20
C LEU A 203 11.12 -18.72 2.68
N PHE A 204 10.09 -19.35 2.11
CA PHE A 204 10.00 -19.55 0.66
C PHE A 204 9.93 -18.23 -0.12
N ILE A 205 9.12 -17.29 0.36
CA ILE A 205 8.98 -15.95 -0.23
C ILE A 205 10.32 -15.23 -0.25
N GLU A 206 10.99 -15.13 0.91
CA GLU A 206 12.28 -14.43 1.02
C GLU A 206 13.39 -15.12 0.21
N ALA A 207 13.47 -16.46 0.25
CA ALA A 207 14.50 -17.22 -0.47
C ALA A 207 14.38 -17.06 -2.00
N VAL A 208 13.15 -17.08 -2.52
CA VAL A 208 12.88 -16.88 -3.95
C VAL A 208 13.25 -15.45 -4.38
N GLY A 209 12.90 -14.44 -3.58
CA GLY A 209 13.20 -13.05 -3.89
C GLY A 209 14.69 -12.71 -3.88
N ILE A 210 15.48 -13.30 -2.97
CA ILE A 210 16.94 -13.06 -2.90
C ILE A 210 17.64 -13.64 -4.13
N ASN A 211 17.44 -14.94 -4.39
CA ASN A 211 18.05 -15.60 -5.54
C ASN A 211 17.33 -16.90 -5.89
N LEU A 212 16.43 -16.82 -6.86
CA LEU A 212 15.69 -17.98 -7.37
C LEU A 212 16.58 -19.16 -7.80
N ARG A 213 17.76 -18.89 -8.39
CA ARG A 213 18.68 -19.94 -8.84
C ARG A 213 19.35 -20.66 -7.66
N ALA A 214 19.76 -19.92 -6.65
CA ALA A 214 20.33 -20.50 -5.43
C ALA A 214 19.28 -21.27 -4.62
N ALA A 215 18.04 -20.75 -4.54
CA ALA A 215 16.92 -21.42 -3.90
C ALA A 215 16.65 -22.79 -4.58
N ARG A 216 16.61 -22.83 -5.91
CA ARG A 216 16.42 -24.08 -6.68
C ARG A 216 17.53 -25.11 -6.41
N ASN A 217 18.78 -24.66 -6.33
CA ASN A 217 19.92 -25.53 -6.00
C ASN A 217 19.90 -26.05 -4.56
N ALA A 218 19.27 -25.31 -3.64
CA ALA A 218 19.10 -25.70 -2.24
C ALA A 218 17.87 -26.61 -2.01
N GLY A 219 17.25 -27.13 -3.07
CA GLY A 219 16.04 -27.96 -2.98
C GLY A 219 14.76 -27.18 -2.71
N VAL A 220 14.83 -25.84 -2.66
CA VAL A 220 13.67 -24.95 -2.63
C VAL A 220 13.21 -24.74 -4.07
N THR A 221 12.41 -25.68 -4.58
CA THR A 221 11.78 -25.53 -5.89
C THR A 221 10.74 -24.43 -5.82
N GLY A 222 11.07 -23.25 -6.36
CA GLY A 222 10.07 -22.28 -6.76
C GLY A 222 9.12 -22.91 -7.78
N TRP A 223 7.86 -22.50 -7.76
CA TRP A 223 6.74 -23.00 -8.58
C TRP A 223 6.97 -23.04 -10.10
N LEU A 224 8.09 -22.53 -10.59
CA LEU A 224 8.51 -22.52 -11.99
C LEU A 224 9.61 -23.58 -12.20
N GLY A 225 9.16 -24.78 -12.58
CA GLY A 225 10.00 -25.83 -13.17
C GLY A 225 10.71 -25.37 -14.43
#